data_AF-B0KWA4-F1
#
_entry.id   AF-B0KWA4-F1
#
_cell.length_a   1.000
_cell.length_b   1.000
_cell.length_c   1.000
_cell.angle_alpha   90.00
_cell.angle_beta   90.00
_cell.angle_gamma   90.00
#
_symmetry.space_group_name_H-M   'P 1'
#
loop_
_entity.id
_entity.type
_entity.pdbx_description
1 polymer ?
#
loop_
_entity_poly.entity_id
_entity_poly.type
_entity_poly.pdbx_seq_one_letter_code
_entity_poly.pdbx_strand_id
1 'polypeptide(L)'
;MMSFEWACDHHAHHKFSETDADPNSRRGFFFSHVGWLLVRKHPAVKEKGLMLDLSDLKAEKLVMFQRRFYKPGVVLMCFILPTLVPFYFWGETFQHSLYVATFLLYAVVLNATWLVNSAAYLYRYRPYDKNISPWENVLVSLGAVGEGFHNYHHSFPYDYSASEYRWHINLTTFFIDCVAALSLAYDRKKVSKATILARIKRTGDGSYKSG
;
A
#
# COMPACT_ATOMS: atom_id res chain seq x y z
N MET A 1 -2.75 8.48 7.29
CA MET A 1 -3.01 7.52 8.39
C MET A 1 -1.71 7.33 9.17
N MET A 2 -1.79 7.03 10.46
CA MET A 2 -0.61 6.81 11.31
C MET A 2 0.05 5.47 10.98
N SER A 3 1.39 5.36 10.97
CA SER A 3 2.08 4.15 10.49
C SER A 3 1.68 2.90 11.27
N PHE A 4 1.57 3.02 12.60
CA PHE A 4 1.10 1.93 13.47
C PHE A 4 -0.32 1.45 13.12
N GLU A 5 -1.25 2.39 12.91
CA GLU A 5 -2.66 2.05 12.63
C GLU A 5 -2.82 1.48 11.24
N TRP A 6 -2.07 2.03 10.28
CA TRP A 6 -2.03 1.54 8.91
C TRP A 6 -1.50 0.10 8.86
N ALA A 7 -0.38 -0.19 9.53
CA ALA A 7 0.19 -1.54 9.56
C ALA A 7 -0.75 -2.54 10.26
N CYS A 8 -1.40 -2.13 11.36
CA CYS A 8 -2.41 -2.96 12.02
C CYS A 8 -3.57 -3.31 11.08
N ASP A 9 -4.13 -2.33 10.38
CA ASP A 9 -5.22 -2.54 9.43
C ASP A 9 -4.75 -3.39 8.23
N HIS A 10 -3.53 -3.16 7.75
CA HIS A 10 -2.98 -3.89 6.61
C HIS A 10 -2.65 -5.34 6.96
N HIS A 11 -2.12 -5.62 8.15
CA HIS A 11 -1.95 -6.98 8.66
C HIS A 11 -3.30 -7.71 8.77
N ALA A 12 -4.35 -7.02 9.24
CA ALA A 12 -5.70 -7.57 9.28
C ALA A 12 -6.23 -7.86 7.86
N HIS A 13 -6.00 -6.94 6.92
CA HIS A 13 -6.36 -7.10 5.52
C HIS A 13 -5.72 -8.34 4.89
N HIS A 14 -4.41 -8.55 5.08
CA HIS A 14 -3.74 -9.75 4.56
C HIS A 14 -4.23 -11.04 5.23
N LYS A 15 -4.40 -11.04 6.55
CA LYS A 15 -4.72 -12.25 7.32
C LYS A 15 -6.17 -12.68 7.18
N PHE A 16 -7.09 -11.72 7.03
CA PHE A 16 -8.53 -11.95 7.03
C PHE A 16 -9.19 -11.43 5.75
N SER A 17 -8.44 -11.34 4.66
CA SER A 17 -8.88 -10.86 3.34
C SER A 17 -10.22 -11.48 2.94
N GLU A 18 -11.11 -10.66 2.36
CA GLU A 18 -12.45 -11.08 1.91
C GLU A 18 -13.41 -11.55 3.02
N THR A 19 -13.17 -11.15 4.27
CA THR A 19 -14.08 -11.40 5.40
C THR A 19 -14.51 -10.09 6.06
N ASP A 20 -15.45 -10.17 7.01
CA ASP A 20 -15.88 -9.02 7.80
C ASP A 20 -14.79 -8.46 8.75
N ALA A 21 -13.68 -9.18 8.91
CA ALA A 21 -12.51 -8.73 9.65
C ALA A 21 -11.49 -7.98 8.78
N ASP A 22 -11.74 -7.90 7.46
CA ASP A 22 -10.96 -7.10 6.53
C ASP A 22 -11.46 -5.63 6.53
N PRO A 23 -10.63 -4.64 6.93
CA PRO A 23 -11.03 -3.24 7.05
C PRO A 23 -11.60 -2.63 5.77
N ASN A 24 -11.10 -3.05 4.60
CA ASN A 24 -11.51 -2.56 3.28
C ASN A 24 -12.11 -3.69 2.43
N SER A 25 -12.76 -4.67 3.10
CA SER A 25 -13.43 -5.84 2.50
C SER A 25 -14.25 -5.52 1.25
N ARG A 26 -14.45 -6.53 0.41
CA ARG A 26 -15.11 -6.44 -0.89
C ARG A 26 -16.64 -6.27 -0.82
N ARG A 27 -17.09 -5.19 -0.18
CA ARG A 27 -18.50 -4.76 -0.13
C ARG A 27 -18.85 -3.80 -1.28
N GLY A 28 -18.19 -3.97 -2.43
CA GLY A 28 -18.32 -3.13 -3.62
C GLY A 28 -17.16 -2.13 -3.80
N PHE A 29 -17.05 -1.59 -5.02
CA PHE A 29 -15.97 -0.67 -5.41
C PHE A 29 -15.93 0.58 -4.52
N PHE A 30 -17.09 1.23 -4.29
CA PHE A 30 -17.14 2.44 -3.48
C PHE A 30 -16.69 2.19 -2.04
N PHE A 31 -17.12 1.08 -1.43
CA PHE A 31 -16.74 0.73 -0.07
C PHE A 31 -15.23 0.49 0.06
N SER A 32 -14.66 -0.35 -0.80
CA SER A 32 -13.22 -0.67 -0.82
C SER A 32 -12.34 0.53 -1.19
N HIS A 33 -12.86 1.46 -2.00
CA HIS A 33 -12.13 2.67 -2.39
C HIS A 33 -12.09 3.70 -1.24
N VAL A 34 -13.25 4.19 -0.79
CA VAL A 34 -13.31 5.27 0.23
C VAL A 34 -14.38 5.05 1.29
N GLY A 35 -15.43 4.29 1.00
CA GLY A 35 -16.58 4.13 1.90
C GLY A 35 -16.22 3.55 3.26
N TRP A 36 -15.20 2.68 3.35
CA TRP A 36 -14.71 2.12 4.61
C TRP A 36 -14.16 3.18 5.59
N LEU A 37 -13.68 4.33 5.09
CA LEU A 37 -13.22 5.46 5.89
C LEU A 37 -14.38 6.34 6.41
N LEU A 38 -15.56 6.21 5.81
CA LEU A 38 -16.73 7.04 6.09
C LEU A 38 -17.71 6.37 7.07
N VAL A 39 -17.46 5.11 7.42
CA VAL A 39 -18.30 4.33 8.33
C VAL A 39 -17.50 3.80 9.51
N ARG A 40 -18.19 3.40 10.57
CA ARG A 40 -17.54 2.68 11.68
C ARG A 40 -17.08 1.31 11.18
N LYS A 41 -15.84 0.95 11.51
CA LYS A 41 -15.31 -0.40 11.27
C LYS A 41 -16.21 -1.47 11.87
N HIS A 42 -16.36 -2.57 11.16
CA HIS A 42 -17.10 -3.74 11.63
C HIS A 42 -16.48 -4.29 12.95
N PRO A 43 -17.27 -4.78 13.92
CA PRO A 43 -16.74 -5.29 15.19
C PRO A 43 -15.67 -6.39 15.01
N ALA A 44 -15.81 -7.25 13.99
CA ALA A 44 -14.85 -8.30 13.69
C ALA A 44 -13.44 -7.77 13.38
N VAL A 45 -13.32 -6.58 12.76
CA VAL A 45 -12.01 -5.94 12.51
C VAL A 45 -11.30 -5.63 13.82
N LYS A 46 -12.04 -5.18 14.85
CA LYS A 46 -11.48 -4.88 16.17
C LYS A 46 -11.09 -6.16 16.90
N GLU A 47 -11.99 -7.13 16.93
CA GLU A 47 -11.77 -8.41 17.62
C GLU A 47 -10.56 -9.15 17.05
N LYS A 48 -10.50 -9.29 15.73
CA LYS A 48 -9.40 -9.98 15.05
C LYS A 48 -8.11 -9.16 15.01
N GLY A 49 -8.22 -7.83 14.96
CA GLY A 49 -7.06 -6.94 15.06
C GLY A 49 -6.31 -7.07 16.39
N LEU A 50 -7.01 -7.36 17.50
CA LEU A 50 -6.39 -7.62 18.81
C LEU A 50 -5.58 -8.93 18.84
N MET A 51 -5.84 -9.85 17.92
CA MET A 51 -5.09 -11.12 17.80
C MET A 51 -3.81 -10.98 16.96
N LEU A 52 -3.55 -9.80 16.40
CA LEU A 52 -2.32 -9.53 15.64
C LEU A 52 -1.19 -9.21 16.60
N ASP A 53 -0.05 -9.85 16.39
CA ASP A 53 1.18 -9.40 17.03
C ASP A 53 1.66 -8.10 16.37
N LEU A 54 1.85 -7.08 17.20
CA LEU A 54 2.32 -5.75 16.83
C LEU A 54 3.42 -5.30 17.81
N SER A 55 4.04 -6.25 18.51
CA SER A 55 5.08 -5.99 19.50
C SER A 55 6.32 -5.35 18.88
N ASP A 56 6.65 -5.72 17.65
CA ASP A 56 7.68 -5.12 16.80
C ASP A 56 7.44 -3.61 16.59
N LEU A 57 6.23 -3.22 16.20
CA LEU A 57 5.87 -1.82 15.97
C LEU A 57 5.80 -1.01 17.27
N LYS A 58 5.41 -1.64 18.38
CA LYS A 58 5.39 -1.00 19.70
C LYS A 58 6.81 -0.78 20.25
N ALA A 59 7.74 -1.67 19.93
CA ALA A 59 9.13 -1.56 20.34
C ALA A 59 9.90 -0.50 19.52
N GLU A 60 9.47 -0.24 18.28
CA GLU A 60 10.12 0.74 17.41
C GLU A 60 9.82 2.19 17.84
N LYS A 61 10.85 2.86 18.38
CA LYS A 61 10.71 4.20 18.96
C LYS A 61 10.30 5.24 17.93
N LEU A 62 10.78 5.14 16.68
CA LEU A 62 10.43 6.10 15.64
C LEU A 62 8.95 6.00 15.25
N VAL A 63 8.42 4.77 15.15
CA VAL A 63 6.99 4.53 14.89
C VAL A 63 6.13 5.09 16.01
N MET A 64 6.52 4.85 17.27
CA MET A 64 5.78 5.36 18.43
C MET A 64 5.90 6.89 18.60
N PHE A 65 7.03 7.48 18.21
CA PHE A 65 7.19 8.93 18.14
C PHE A 65 6.25 9.54 17.10
N GLN A 66 6.24 9.00 15.87
CA GLN A 66 5.31 9.42 14.83
C GLN A 66 3.87 9.26 15.29
N ARG A 67 3.56 8.17 16.02
CA ARG A 67 2.24 7.92 16.59
C ARG A 67 1.82 9.03 17.57
N ARG A 68 2.72 9.41 18.47
CA ARG A 68 2.48 10.44 19.50
C ARG A 68 2.27 11.83 18.90
N PHE A 69 3.01 12.18 17.85
CA PHE A 69 3.02 13.52 17.26
C PHE A 69 2.32 13.59 15.89
N TYR A 70 1.50 12.60 15.55
CA TYR A 70 0.88 12.50 14.23
C TYR A 70 0.04 13.73 13.86
N LYS A 71 -0.79 14.24 14.79
CA LYS A 71 -1.70 15.38 14.53
C LYS A 71 -0.94 16.66 14.13
N PRO A 72 0.03 17.17 14.91
CA PRO A 72 0.82 18.32 14.47
C PRO A 72 1.67 17.98 13.24
N GLY A 73 2.22 16.77 13.15
CA GLY A 73 3.04 16.34 12.02
C GLY A 73 2.30 16.36 10.68
N VAL A 74 1.07 15.83 10.62
CA VAL A 74 0.28 15.80 9.37
C VAL A 74 -0.14 17.20 8.95
N VAL A 75 -0.52 18.07 9.89
CA VAL A 75 -0.85 19.47 9.58
C VAL A 75 0.34 20.20 8.99
N LEU A 76 1.52 20.04 9.60
CA LEU A 76 2.75 20.66 9.12
C LEU A 76 3.18 20.11 7.75
N MET A 77 3.32 18.79 7.64
CA MET A 77 3.94 18.15 6.48
C MET A 77 3.00 18.03 5.27
N CYS A 78 1.70 17.83 5.49
CA CYS A 78 0.75 17.62 4.40
C CYS A 78 -0.03 18.88 4.00
N PHE A 79 -0.01 19.95 4.80
CA PHE A 79 -0.78 21.16 4.51
C PHE A 79 0.06 22.44 4.57
N ILE A 80 0.74 22.72 5.69
CA ILE A 80 1.47 23.99 5.86
C ILE A 80 2.67 24.05 4.91
N LEU A 81 3.60 23.10 4.99
CA LEU A 81 4.80 23.09 4.15
C LEU A 81 4.50 23.08 2.64
N PRO A 82 3.64 22.19 2.11
CA PRO A 82 3.35 22.17 0.68
C PRO A 82 2.59 23.42 0.20
N THR A 83 1.93 24.17 1.10
CA THR A 83 1.34 25.48 0.75
C THR A 83 2.37 26.59 0.78
N LEU A 84 3.24 26.63 1.80
CA LEU A 84 4.16 27.75 2.00
C LEU A 84 5.41 27.68 1.13
N VAL A 85 5.91 26.48 0.82
CA VAL A 85 7.12 26.33 0.01
C VAL A 85 6.94 26.95 -1.39
N PRO A 86 5.87 26.62 -2.15
CA PRO A 86 5.66 27.24 -3.45
C PRO A 86 5.47 28.76 -3.40
N PHE A 87 4.72 29.20 -2.39
CA PHE A 87 4.42 30.61 -2.16
C PHE A 87 5.69 31.44 -1.91
N TYR A 88 6.61 30.95 -1.08
CA TYR A 88 7.82 31.70 -0.71
C TYR A 88 9.01 31.50 -1.65
N PHE A 89 9.23 30.31 -2.21
CA PHE A 89 10.50 30.00 -2.89
C PHE A 89 10.48 30.19 -4.41
N TRP A 90 9.32 30.14 -5.07
CA TRP A 90 9.25 30.35 -6.52
C TRP A 90 8.10 31.27 -6.95
N GLY A 91 7.58 32.06 -6.00
CA GLY A 91 6.65 33.17 -6.27
C GLY A 91 5.27 32.75 -6.74
N GLU A 92 4.83 31.52 -6.42
CA GLU A 92 3.47 31.07 -6.73
C GLU A 92 2.44 31.84 -5.89
N THR A 93 1.22 32.00 -6.41
CA THR A 93 0.14 32.59 -5.60
C THR A 93 -0.22 31.69 -4.43
N PHE A 94 -0.66 32.28 -3.32
CA PHE A 94 -1.12 31.49 -2.16
C PHE A 94 -2.27 30.54 -2.54
N GLN A 95 -3.18 30.99 -3.41
CA GLN A 95 -4.33 30.20 -3.85
C GLN A 95 -3.91 28.95 -4.65
N HIS A 96 -3.01 29.07 -5.62
CA HIS A 96 -2.51 27.90 -6.36
C HIS A 96 -1.70 26.97 -5.45
N SER A 97 -0.90 27.52 -4.55
CA SER A 97 -0.12 26.72 -3.59
C SER A 97 -1.03 25.88 -2.67
N LEU A 98 -2.15 26.46 -2.23
CA LEU A 98 -3.12 25.77 -1.37
C LEU A 98 -3.98 24.77 -2.16
N TYR A 99 -4.58 25.18 -3.28
CA TYR A 99 -5.53 24.32 -3.99
C TYR A 99 -4.86 23.25 -4.83
N VAL A 100 -3.75 23.58 -5.50
CA VAL A 100 -3.08 22.66 -6.44
C VAL A 100 -1.98 21.88 -5.74
N ALA A 101 -0.98 22.57 -5.20
CA ALA A 101 0.19 21.91 -4.61
C ALA A 101 -0.13 21.18 -3.29
N THR A 102 -1.23 21.53 -2.63
CA THR A 102 -1.66 20.91 -1.37
C THR A 102 -2.92 20.05 -1.52
N PHE A 103 -4.09 20.64 -1.74
CA PHE A 103 -5.35 19.87 -1.72
C PHE A 103 -5.49 18.88 -2.88
N LEU A 104 -5.23 19.32 -4.12
CA LEU A 104 -5.31 18.43 -5.28
C LEU A 104 -4.25 17.33 -5.18
N LEU A 105 -3.00 17.66 -4.85
CA LEU A 105 -1.94 16.66 -4.68
C LEU A 105 -2.32 15.63 -3.61
N TYR A 106 -2.81 16.08 -2.46
CA TYR A 106 -3.24 15.18 -1.38
C TYR A 106 -4.40 14.27 -1.83
N ALA A 107 -5.39 14.82 -2.54
CA ALA A 107 -6.50 14.04 -3.09
C ALA A 107 -6.01 13.01 -4.13
N VAL A 108 -5.10 13.38 -5.03
CA VAL A 108 -4.52 12.47 -6.04
C VAL A 108 -3.79 11.32 -5.36
N VAL A 109 -2.94 11.60 -4.37
CA VAL A 109 -2.19 10.56 -3.63
C VAL A 109 -3.13 9.60 -2.90
N LEU A 110 -4.19 10.13 -2.26
CA LEU A 110 -5.19 9.30 -1.61
C LEU A 110 -5.92 8.39 -2.60
N ASN A 111 -6.42 8.94 -3.71
CA ASN A 111 -7.14 8.14 -4.71
C ASN A 111 -6.23 7.11 -5.38
N ALA A 112 -4.98 7.45 -5.68
CA ALA A 112 -3.98 6.51 -6.20
C ALA A 112 -3.75 5.34 -5.24
N THR A 113 -3.65 5.62 -3.93
CA THR A 113 -3.52 4.59 -2.88
C THR A 113 -4.79 3.73 -2.80
N TRP A 114 -5.97 4.35 -2.81
CA TRP A 114 -7.25 3.65 -2.70
C TRP A 114 -7.59 2.81 -3.93
N LEU A 115 -7.02 3.12 -5.10
CA LEU A 115 -7.12 2.26 -6.28
C LEU A 115 -6.49 0.88 -6.05
N VAL A 116 -5.48 0.76 -5.19
CA VAL A 116 -4.92 -0.54 -4.81
C VAL A 116 -5.99 -1.39 -4.10
N ASN A 117 -6.81 -0.78 -3.25
CA ASN A 117 -7.86 -1.48 -2.53
C ASN A 117 -9.10 -1.80 -3.39
N SER A 118 -9.38 -1.00 -4.42
CA SER A 118 -10.65 -1.14 -5.17
C SER A 118 -10.45 -1.65 -6.60
N ALA A 119 -9.46 -1.12 -7.31
CA ALA A 119 -9.19 -1.43 -8.71
C ALA A 119 -8.21 -2.59 -8.90
N ALA A 120 -7.42 -2.97 -7.88
CA ALA A 120 -6.66 -4.22 -7.91
C ALA A 120 -7.55 -5.48 -7.83
N TYR A 121 -8.87 -5.31 -7.68
CA TYR A 121 -9.87 -6.38 -7.77
C TYR A 121 -10.68 -6.33 -9.07
N LEU A 122 -10.45 -5.31 -9.91
CA LEU A 122 -11.12 -5.10 -11.18
C LEU A 122 -10.16 -5.41 -12.33
N TYR A 123 -10.36 -6.58 -12.92
CA TYR A 123 -9.85 -7.00 -14.23
C TYR A 123 -8.33 -7.06 -14.41
N ARG A 124 -7.83 -8.29 -14.61
CA ARG A 124 -6.74 -8.67 -15.54
C ARG A 124 -6.40 -10.15 -15.39
N TYR A 125 -5.48 -10.49 -14.48
CA TYR A 125 -4.91 -11.83 -14.37
C TYR A 125 -4.53 -12.18 -12.92
N ARG A 126 -4.51 -13.48 -12.59
CA ARG A 126 -4.09 -14.04 -11.29
C ARG A 126 -3.08 -15.19 -11.49
N PRO A 127 -1.88 -14.86 -11.98
CA PRO A 127 -0.89 -15.86 -12.39
C PRO A 127 -0.35 -16.72 -11.24
N TYR A 128 -0.37 -16.23 -9.99
CA TYR A 128 0.24 -16.93 -8.84
C TYR A 128 -0.79 -17.72 -8.03
N ASP A 129 -1.94 -17.11 -7.73
CA ASP A 129 -3.01 -17.78 -6.99
C ASP A 129 -4.40 -17.30 -7.42
N LYS A 130 -5.16 -18.19 -8.06
CA LYS A 130 -6.53 -17.94 -8.53
C LYS A 130 -7.59 -18.12 -7.43
N ASN A 131 -7.22 -18.67 -6.28
CA ASN A 131 -8.14 -18.90 -5.16
C ASN A 131 -8.26 -17.66 -4.27
N ILE A 132 -7.34 -16.71 -4.40
CA ILE A 132 -7.45 -15.40 -3.75
C ILE A 132 -8.08 -14.38 -4.71
N SER A 133 -8.67 -13.35 -4.11
CA SER A 133 -9.36 -12.27 -4.80
C SER A 133 -8.42 -11.24 -5.47
N PRO A 134 -7.23 -10.87 -4.93
CA PRO A 134 -6.32 -9.88 -5.53
C PRO A 134 -5.87 -10.19 -6.96
N TRP A 135 -5.77 -9.16 -7.82
CA TRP A 135 -5.36 -9.26 -9.22
C TRP A 135 -4.10 -8.43 -9.52
N GLU A 136 -3.42 -8.79 -10.61
CA GLU A 136 -2.34 -7.98 -11.17
C GLU A 136 -2.92 -6.83 -12.04
N ASN A 137 -2.63 -5.58 -11.69
CA ASN A 137 -3.10 -4.41 -12.45
C ASN A 137 -1.98 -3.39 -12.70
N VAL A 138 -1.46 -3.37 -13.93
CA VAL A 138 -0.34 -2.49 -14.34
C VAL A 138 -0.69 -1.00 -14.24
N LEU A 139 -1.95 -0.62 -14.49
CA LEU A 139 -2.35 0.79 -14.37
C LEU A 139 -2.31 1.24 -12.91
N VAL A 140 -2.70 0.34 -11.99
CA VAL A 140 -2.54 0.56 -10.55
C VAL A 140 -1.06 0.62 -10.19
N SER A 141 -0.19 -0.23 -10.75
CA SER A 141 1.26 -0.15 -10.50
C SER A 141 1.86 1.19 -10.93
N LEU A 142 1.42 1.76 -12.05
CA LEU A 142 1.86 3.09 -12.50
C LEU A 142 1.40 4.21 -11.54
N GLY A 143 0.14 4.19 -11.11
CA GLY A 143 -0.41 5.21 -10.22
C GLY A 143 0.07 5.10 -8.76
N ALA A 144 0.27 3.87 -8.28
CA ALA A 144 0.68 3.54 -6.92
C ALA A 144 2.16 3.14 -6.83
N VAL A 145 2.98 3.55 -7.80
CA VAL A 145 4.46 3.53 -7.72
C VAL A 145 5.07 2.10 -7.62
N GLY A 146 4.29 1.05 -7.92
CA GLY A 146 4.73 -0.35 -7.87
C GLY A 146 3.74 -1.32 -7.23
N GLU A 147 2.75 -0.82 -6.50
CA GLU A 147 1.87 -1.63 -5.64
C GLU A 147 0.71 -2.34 -6.38
N GLY A 148 0.68 -2.32 -7.71
CA GLY A 148 -0.41 -2.91 -8.51
C GLY A 148 -0.25 -4.40 -8.80
N PHE A 149 0.88 -5.02 -8.48
CA PHE A 149 1.12 -6.47 -8.60
C PHE A 149 0.53 -7.23 -7.40
N HIS A 150 -0.78 -7.04 -7.18
CA HIS A 150 -1.45 -7.37 -5.93
C HIS A 150 -1.67 -8.89 -5.74
N ASN A 151 -1.77 -9.67 -6.82
CA ASN A 151 -1.85 -11.13 -6.73
C ASN A 151 -0.51 -11.73 -6.26
N TYR A 152 0.62 -11.19 -6.75
CA TYR A 152 1.95 -11.55 -6.26
C TYR A 152 2.09 -11.17 -4.79
N HIS A 153 1.80 -9.91 -4.46
CA HIS A 153 1.94 -9.37 -3.11
C HIS A 153 1.16 -10.18 -2.06
N HIS A 154 -0.10 -10.52 -2.32
CA HIS A 154 -0.87 -11.38 -1.40
C HIS A 154 -0.41 -12.84 -1.38
N SER A 155 0.20 -13.33 -2.46
CA SER A 155 0.77 -14.68 -2.48
C SER A 155 2.08 -14.77 -1.70
N PHE A 156 2.84 -13.66 -1.66
CA PHE A 156 4.17 -13.56 -1.06
C PHE A 156 4.36 -12.22 -0.30
N PRO A 157 3.63 -12.00 0.82
CA PRO A 157 3.61 -10.70 1.50
C PRO A 157 4.94 -10.32 2.17
N TYR A 158 5.89 -11.25 2.25
CA TYR A 158 7.23 -11.03 2.81
C TYR A 158 8.27 -10.58 1.77
N ASP A 159 7.91 -10.53 0.49
CA ASP A 159 8.81 -10.08 -0.57
C ASP A 159 8.91 -8.56 -0.59
N TYR A 160 10.12 -8.01 -0.40
CA TYR A 160 10.32 -6.55 -0.32
C TYR A 160 9.92 -5.81 -1.60
N SER A 161 9.90 -6.50 -2.74
CA SER A 161 9.61 -5.91 -4.03
C SER A 161 8.10 -5.80 -4.28
N ALA A 162 7.27 -6.54 -3.56
CA ALA A 162 5.83 -6.72 -3.83
C ALA A 162 5.48 -7.16 -5.27
N SER A 163 6.45 -7.53 -6.09
CA SER A 163 6.31 -7.98 -7.48
C SER A 163 7.34 -9.07 -7.79
N GLU A 164 7.07 -9.93 -8.77
CA GLU A 164 8.07 -10.89 -9.26
C GLU A 164 9.29 -10.17 -9.84
N TYR A 165 9.03 -9.19 -10.70
CA TYR A 165 10.03 -8.45 -11.45
C TYR A 165 10.38 -7.15 -10.71
N ARG A 166 11.62 -7.05 -10.22
CA ARG A 166 12.11 -5.96 -9.35
C ARG A 166 11.71 -4.56 -9.83
N TRP A 167 12.31 -4.06 -10.91
CA TRP A 167 12.12 -2.67 -11.34
C TRP A 167 11.07 -2.52 -12.45
N HIS A 168 10.36 -3.59 -12.81
CA HIS A 168 9.35 -3.53 -13.84
C HIS A 168 8.12 -2.78 -13.31
N ILE A 169 7.97 -1.51 -13.69
CA ILE A 169 6.85 -0.65 -13.27
C ILE A 169 6.75 -0.59 -11.73
N ASN A 170 7.91 -0.52 -11.07
CA ASN A 170 8.02 -0.55 -9.63
C ASN A 170 9.16 0.36 -9.17
N LEU A 171 8.82 1.63 -9.00
CA LEU A 171 9.74 2.68 -8.58
C LEU A 171 10.06 2.55 -7.08
N THR A 172 9.15 2.00 -6.27
CA THR A 172 9.40 1.68 -4.86
C THR A 172 10.60 0.75 -4.70
N THR A 173 10.65 -0.34 -5.47
CA THR A 173 11.77 -1.31 -5.42
C THR A 173 13.07 -0.67 -5.89
N PHE A 174 13.02 0.14 -6.95
CA PHE A 174 14.18 0.89 -7.43
C PHE A 174 14.72 1.83 -6.34
N PHE A 175 13.85 2.59 -5.67
CA PHE A 175 14.23 3.46 -4.56
C PHE A 175 14.87 2.67 -3.40
N ILE A 176 14.26 1.56 -2.96
CA ILE A 176 14.82 0.71 -1.90
C ILE A 176 16.21 0.20 -2.30
N ASP A 177 16.40 -0.17 -3.57
CA ASP A 177 17.69 -0.64 -4.07
C ASP A 177 18.76 0.46 -4.12
N CYS A 178 18.38 1.72 -4.43
CA CYS A 178 19.28 2.87 -4.31
C CYS A 178 19.67 3.13 -2.85
N VAL A 179 18.71 3.09 -1.93
CA VAL A 179 18.95 3.24 -0.48
C VAL A 179 19.85 2.10 0.03
N ALA A 180 19.68 0.89 -0.48
CA ALA A 180 20.55 -0.24 -0.16
C ALA A 180 21.96 -0.11 -0.74
N ALA A 181 22.10 0.48 -1.94
CA ALA A 181 23.42 0.80 -2.50
C ALA A 181 24.19 1.82 -1.65
N LEU A 182 23.47 2.70 -0.94
CA LEU A 182 24.03 3.62 0.06
C LEU A 182 24.22 2.98 1.45
N SER A 183 24.00 1.67 1.59
CA SER A 183 24.07 0.93 2.86
C SER A 183 23.09 1.40 3.95
N LEU A 184 22.04 2.11 3.55
CA LEU A 184 20.98 2.56 4.46
C LEU A 184 19.84 1.54 4.60
N ALA A 185 19.81 0.53 3.73
CA ALA A 185 18.89 -0.61 3.78
C ALA A 185 19.62 -1.92 3.48
N TYR A 186 19.25 -2.99 4.17
CA TYR A 186 19.80 -4.35 4.01
C TYR A 186 18.73 -5.40 4.33
N ASP A 187 19.08 -6.69 4.28
CA ASP A 187 18.15 -7.83 4.49
C ASP A 187 16.89 -7.79 3.57
N ARG A 188 17.07 -7.36 2.32
CA ARG A 188 16.01 -7.37 1.30
C ARG A 188 15.62 -8.80 0.95
N LYS A 189 14.46 -9.25 1.40
CA LYS A 189 13.94 -10.61 1.18
C LYS A 189 13.24 -10.70 -0.18
N LYS A 190 13.77 -11.52 -1.10
CA LYS A 190 13.14 -11.84 -2.38
C LYS A 190 12.76 -13.32 -2.41
N VAL A 191 11.56 -13.64 -2.88
CA VAL A 191 11.12 -15.02 -3.08
C VAL A 191 11.97 -15.68 -4.15
N SER A 192 12.35 -16.94 -3.92
CA SER A 192 13.11 -17.70 -4.91
C SER A 192 12.29 -17.98 -6.17
N LYS A 193 12.93 -17.99 -7.34
CA LYS A 193 12.28 -18.36 -8.60
C LYS A 193 11.61 -19.74 -8.53
N ALA A 194 12.24 -20.71 -7.86
CA ALA A 194 11.69 -22.05 -7.67
C ALA A 194 10.37 -22.02 -6.88
N THR A 195 10.31 -21.23 -5.81
CA THR A 195 9.09 -21.05 -5.00
C THR A 195 7.98 -20.38 -5.82
N ILE A 196 8.30 -19.36 -6.62
CA ILE A 196 7.33 -18.67 -7.50
C ILE A 196 6.75 -19.66 -8.52
N LEU A 197 7.60 -20.37 -9.26
CA LEU A 197 7.17 -21.34 -10.29
C LEU A 197 6.35 -22.48 -9.69
N ALA A 198 6.73 -22.97 -8.49
CA ALA A 198 5.96 -23.98 -7.79
C ALA A 198 4.55 -23.48 -7.40
N ARG A 199 4.43 -22.21 -6.96
CA ARG A 199 3.13 -21.60 -6.64
C ARG A 199 2.27 -21.44 -7.89
N ILE A 200 2.84 -20.92 -8.98
CA ILE A 200 2.16 -20.78 -10.28
C ILE A 200 1.62 -22.14 -10.74
N LYS A 201 2.45 -23.20 -10.72
CA LYS A 201 2.02 -24.56 -11.10
C LYS A 201 0.88 -25.10 -10.22
N ARG A 202 0.89 -24.76 -8.94
CA ARG A 202 -0.09 -25.28 -7.96
C ARG A 202 -1.43 -24.53 -8.02
N THR A 203 -1.39 -23.20 -8.11
CA THR A 203 -2.57 -22.33 -7.91
C THR A 203 -2.78 -21.26 -8.97
N GLY A 204 -1.90 -21.13 -9.95
CA GLY A 204 -2.03 -20.13 -11.01
C GLY A 204 -3.27 -20.33 -11.88
N ASP A 205 -3.75 -19.24 -12.48
CA ASP A 205 -4.87 -19.24 -13.42
C ASP A 205 -4.50 -19.57 -14.88
N GLY A 206 -3.20 -19.80 -15.16
CA GLY A 206 -2.68 -20.08 -16.51
C GLY A 206 -2.37 -18.83 -17.35
N SER A 207 -2.53 -17.63 -16.79
CA SER A 207 -2.17 -16.36 -17.46
C SER A 207 -0.67 -16.06 -17.48
N TYR A 208 0.12 -16.78 -16.68
CA TYR A 208 1.57 -16.65 -16.65
C TYR A 208 2.17 -17.13 -17.97
N LYS A 209 2.46 -16.19 -18.88
CA LYS A 209 3.23 -16.49 -20.07
C LYS A 209 4.70 -16.46 -19.69
N SER A 210 5.38 -17.59 -19.88
CA SER A 210 6.85 -17.66 -19.89
C SER A 210 7.35 -16.70 -20.98
N GLY A 211 7.76 -15.49 -20.56
CA GLY A 211 8.57 -14.58 -21.36
C GLY A 211 10.03 -14.83 -21.05
#